data_AF-A0A068UT44-F1
#
_entry.id   AF-A0A068UT44-F1
#
_cell.length_a   1.000
_cell.length_b   1.000
_cell.length_c   1.000
_cell.angle_alpha   90.00
_cell.angle_beta   90.00
_cell.angle_gamma   90.00
#
_symmetry.space_group_name_H-M   'P 1'
#
loop_
_entity.id
_entity.type
_entity.pdbx_description
1 polymer ?
#
loop_
_entity_poly.entity_id
_entity_poly.type
_entity_poly.pdbx_seq_one_letter_code
_entity_poly.pdbx_strand_id
1 'polypeptide(L)'
;MEYVFEAMYWVLKHYSNINQTMPLIYVKLYTYQVCGGLAYLHNVAGVCHRDLKPQNVLVDPLSHQVKICDFGSAKVLVKGVANISYILEVWKKISSTAYMSTQKLWL
;
A
#
# COMPACT_ATOMS: atom_id res chain seq x y z
N MET A 1 -7.00 3.14 23.08
CA MET A 1 -7.62 3.15 21.74
C MET A 1 -6.55 2.70 20.77
N GLU A 2 -6.78 1.65 19.98
CA GLU A 2 -5.89 1.31 18.86
C GLU A 2 -5.90 2.49 17.88
N TYR A 3 -4.73 3.05 17.61
CA TYR A 3 -4.59 4.09 16.60
C TYR A 3 -4.87 3.46 15.22
N VAL A 4 -5.80 4.03 14.47
CA VAL A 4 -6.14 3.55 13.12
C VAL A 4 -5.13 4.13 12.13
N PHE A 5 -4.63 3.30 11.22
CA PHE A 5 -3.75 3.77 10.15
C PHE A 5 -4.42 4.91 9.36
N GLU A 6 -3.65 5.96 9.06
CA GLU A 6 -4.10 7.09 8.26
C GLU A 6 -3.50 7.04 6.85
N ALA A 7 -4.21 7.56 5.85
CA ALA A 7 -3.61 7.74 4.54
C ALA A 7 -2.44 8.73 4.59
N MET A 8 -1.33 8.41 3.93
CA MET A 8 -0.16 9.27 3.75
C MET A 8 -0.56 10.65 3.22
N TYR A 9 -1.63 10.71 2.43
CA TYR A 9 -2.26 11.97 2.02
C TYR A 9 -2.49 12.94 3.19
N TRP A 10 -3.04 12.47 4.32
CA TRP A 10 -3.32 13.31 5.48
C TRP A 10 -2.04 13.73 6.20
N VAL A 11 -1.05 12.85 6.26
CA VAL A 11 0.28 13.18 6.79
C VAL A 11 0.92 14.31 5.98
N LEU A 12 0.91 14.20 4.64
CA LEU A 12 1.43 15.24 3.75
C LEU A 12 0.62 16.53 3.84
N LYS A 13 -0.71 16.42 3.96
CA LYS A 13 -1.60 17.57 4.12
C LYS A 13 -1.34 18.32 5.42
N HIS A 14 -1.07 17.61 6.51
CA HIS A 14 -0.70 18.22 7.80
C HIS A 14 0.55 19.10 7.65
N TYR A 15 1.65 18.57 7.09
CA TYR A 15 2.88 19.32 6.85
C TYR A 15 2.64 20.55 5.95
N SER A 16 1.88 20.37 4.88
CA SER A 16 1.51 21.49 3.99
C SER A 16 0.69 22.56 4.71
N ASN A 17 -0.26 22.19 5.57
CA ASN A 17 -1.12 23.14 6.27
C ASN A 17 -0.36 23.98 7.30
N ILE A 18 0.71 23.44 7.89
CA ILE A 18 1.56 24.16 8.84
C ILE A 18 2.77 24.83 8.17
N ASN A 19 2.82 24.88 6.83
CA ASN A 19 3.94 25.41 6.04
C ASN A 19 5.29 24.80 6.41
N GLN A 20 5.32 23.50 6.71
CA GLN A 20 6.55 22.76 6.97
C GLN A 20 6.75 21.64 5.97
N THR A 21 8.00 21.23 5.79
CA THR A 21 8.35 20.03 5.04
C THR A 21 8.41 18.84 5.98
N MET A 22 7.99 17.67 5.52
CA MET A 22 8.22 16.43 6.25
C MET A 22 9.74 16.23 6.49
N PRO A 23 10.17 15.94 7.72
CA PRO A 23 11.56 15.61 8.01
C PRO A 23 12.08 14.49 7.09
N LEU A 24 13.30 14.67 6.57
CA LEU A 24 13.88 13.76 5.58
C LEU A 24 13.98 12.31 6.05
N ILE A 25 14.12 12.10 7.37
CA ILE A 25 14.11 10.76 7.96
C ILE A 25 12.80 10.01 7.69
N TYR A 26 11.65 10.67 7.80
CA TYR A 26 10.34 10.07 7.54
C TYR A 26 10.12 9.85 6.05
N VAL A 27 10.58 10.78 5.20
CA VAL A 27 10.56 10.60 3.74
C VAL A 27 11.31 9.31 3.37
N LYS A 28 12.54 9.15 3.86
CA LYS A 28 13.35 7.94 3.62
C LYS A 28 12.68 6.68 4.16
N LEU A 29 12.21 6.72 5.41
CA LEU A 29 11.57 5.60 6.08
C LEU A 29 10.32 5.11 5.34
N TYR A 30 9.45 6.03 4.95
CA TYR A 30 8.21 5.69 4.25
C TYR A 30 8.47 5.24 2.83
N THR A 31 9.35 5.92 2.09
CA THR A 31 9.74 5.48 0.73
C THR A 31 10.36 4.09 0.76
N TYR A 32 11.22 3.79 1.73
CA TYR A 32 11.81 2.45 1.88
C TYR A 32 10.74 1.36 2.04
N GLN A 33 9.77 1.57 2.94
CA GLN A 33 8.70 0.60 3.16
C GLN A 33 7.75 0.47 1.96
N VAL A 34 7.41 1.58 1.28
CA VAL A 34 6.61 1.54 0.04
C VAL A 34 7.34 0.74 -1.04
N CYS A 35 8.63 1.02 -1.26
CA CYS A 35 9.45 0.28 -2.22
C CYS A 35 9.55 -1.21 -1.85
N GLY A 36 9.71 -1.54 -0.57
CA GLY A 36 9.70 -2.93 -0.09
C GLY A 36 8.37 -3.63 -0.37
N GLY A 37 7.23 -2.98 -0.08
CA GLY A 37 5.90 -3.49 -0.38
C GLY A 37 5.67 -3.71 -1.88
N LEU A 38 6.11 -2.78 -2.73
CA LEU A 38 6.04 -2.92 -4.19
C LEU A 38 6.96 -4.03 -4.71
N ALA A 39 8.17 -4.15 -4.19
CA ALA A 39 9.09 -5.22 -4.57
C ALA A 39 8.49 -6.59 -4.27
N TYR A 40 7.83 -6.71 -3.11
CA TYR A 40 7.08 -7.90 -2.76
C TYR A 40 5.90 -8.15 -3.73
N LEU A 41 5.08 -7.14 -4.01
CA LEU A 41 3.95 -7.26 -4.94
C LEU A 41 4.42 -7.73 -6.33
N HIS A 42 5.48 -7.12 -6.86
CA HIS A 42 5.98 -7.44 -8.20
C HIS A 42 6.67 -8.80 -8.26
N ASN A 43 7.57 -9.10 -7.31
CA ASN A 43 8.45 -10.26 -7.42
C ASN A 43 7.87 -11.53 -6.79
N VAL A 44 7.07 -11.39 -5.74
CA VAL A 44 6.53 -12.54 -4.99
C VAL A 44 5.08 -12.78 -5.39
N ALA A 45 4.23 -11.76 -5.35
CA ALA A 45 2.82 -11.91 -5.71
C ALA A 45 2.58 -11.90 -7.23
N GLY A 46 3.50 -11.35 -8.03
CA GLY A 46 3.30 -11.16 -9.47
C GLY A 46 2.15 -10.20 -9.78
N VAL A 47 1.91 -9.23 -8.88
CA VAL A 47 0.82 -8.25 -8.95
C VAL A 47 1.40 -6.86 -9.16
N CYS A 48 0.87 -6.12 -10.12
CA CYS A 48 1.08 -4.69 -10.25
C CYS A 48 -0.07 -3.92 -9.60
N HIS A 49 0.24 -2.96 -8.72
CA HIS A 49 -0.77 -2.17 -8.02
C HIS A 49 -1.57 -1.23 -8.95
N ARG A 50 -0.89 -0.59 -9.91
CA ARG A 50 -1.41 0.35 -10.92
C ARG A 50 -2.08 1.64 -10.43
N ASP A 51 -2.43 1.77 -9.15
CA ASP A 51 -2.98 3.01 -8.58
C ASP A 51 -2.26 3.41 -7.28
N LEU A 52 -0.93 3.49 -7.35
CA LEU A 52 -0.13 3.89 -6.19
C LEU A 52 -0.12 5.42 -6.08
N LYS A 53 -0.73 5.90 -5.00
CA LYS A 53 -0.84 7.33 -4.65
C LYS A 53 -0.90 7.48 -3.12
N PRO A 54 -0.65 8.68 -2.56
CA PRO A 54 -0.66 8.87 -1.11
C PRO A 54 -1.95 8.45 -0.39
N GLN A 55 -3.09 8.44 -1.08
CA GLN A 55 -4.36 7.95 -0.54
C GLN A 55 -4.38 6.43 -0.33
N ASN A 56 -3.58 5.70 -1.12
CA ASN A 56 -3.51 4.25 -1.15
C ASN A 56 -2.26 3.72 -0.39
N VAL A 57 -1.64 4.58 0.41
CA VAL A 57 -0.54 4.26 1.31
C VAL A 57 -0.98 4.65 2.71
N LEU A 58 -1.16 3.65 3.56
CA LEU A 58 -1.55 3.81 4.95
C LEU A 58 -0.31 3.87 5.85
N VAL A 59 -0.31 4.76 6.82
CA VAL A 59 0.77 4.99 7.78
C VAL A 59 0.18 4.93 9.18
N ASP A 60 0.84 4.21 10.08
CA ASP A 60 0.65 4.36 11.52
C ASP A 60 1.63 5.44 12.02
N PRO A 61 1.18 6.62 12.46
CA PRO A 61 2.04 7.70 12.94
C PRO A 61 2.79 7.37 14.24
N LEU A 62 2.34 6.38 15.01
CA LEU A 62 3.00 5.96 16.26
C LEU A 62 4.14 4.98 15.98
N SER A 63 3.87 3.95 15.18
CA SER A 63 4.86 2.91 14.87
C SER A 63 5.66 3.16 13.58
N HIS A 64 5.25 4.16 12.80
CA HIS A 64 5.74 4.45 11.44
C HIS A 64 5.63 3.26 10.46
N GLN A 65 4.77 2.28 10.74
CA GLN A 65 4.49 1.19 9.81
C GLN A 65 3.72 1.68 8.59
N VAL A 66 4.11 1.20 7.42
CA VAL A 66 3.45 1.53 6.14
C VAL A 66 2.78 0.30 5.53
N LYS A 67 1.55 0.47 5.03
CA LYS A 67 0.79 -0.56 4.31
C LYS A 67 0.26 0.01 2.99
N ILE A 68 0.42 -0.73 1.89
CA ILE A 68 -0.20 -0.39 0.61
C ILE A 68 -1.62 -0.96 0.61
N CYS A 69 -2.61 -0.16 0.22
CA CYS A 69 -4.03 -0.55 0.19
C CYS A 69 -4.69 -0.20 -1.15
N ASP A 70 -5.96 -0.57 -1.30
CA ASP A 70 -6.78 -0.32 -2.49
C ASP A 70 -6.26 -1.00 -3.77
N PHE A 71 -6.43 -2.33 -3.79
CA PHE A 71 -6.10 -3.18 -4.93
C PHE A 71 -7.21 -3.24 -5.98
N GLY A 72 -8.19 -2.32 -5.97
CA GLY A 72 -9.29 -2.30 -6.96
C GLY A 72 -8.80 -2.13 -8.40
N SER A 73 -7.67 -1.44 -8.56
CA SER A 73 -6.97 -1.28 -9.85
C SER A 73 -5.86 -2.29 -10.08
N ALA A 74 -5.54 -3.14 -9.12
CA ALA A 74 -4.38 -4.03 -9.21
C ALA A 74 -4.59 -5.17 -10.20
N LYS A 75 -3.48 -5.79 -10.62
CA LYS A 75 -3.50 -6.81 -11.67
C LYS A 75 -2.40 -7.85 -11.52
N VAL A 76 -2.74 -9.12 -11.66
CA VAL A 76 -1.74 -10.19 -11.88
C VAL A 76 -1.13 -10.00 -13.27
N LEU A 77 0.18 -9.88 -13.34
CA LEU A 77 0.91 -9.79 -14.60
C LEU A 77 1.24 -11.19 -15.10
N VAL A 78 0.65 -11.59 -16.22
CA VAL A 78 0.99 -12.84 -16.93
C VAL A 78 1.75 -12.47 -18.20
N LYS A 79 2.98 -12.96 -18.33
CA LYS A 79 3.79 -12.71 -19.54
C LYS A 79 3.07 -13.30 -20.77
N GLY A 80 2.89 -12.50 -21.81
CA GLY A 80 2.36 -12.95 -23.10
C GLY A 80 0.83 -13.03 -23.23
N VAL A 81 0.06 -12.64 -22.19
CA VAL A 81 -1.40 -12.68 -22.22
C VAL A 81 -1.97 -11.26 -22.19
N ALA A 82 -3.04 -11.02 -22.96
CA ALA A 82 -3.76 -9.75 -22.93
C ALA A 82 -4.28 -9.46 -21.52
N ASN A 83 -4.00 -8.24 -21.06
CA ASN A 83 -4.24 -7.80 -19.70
C ASN A 83 -5.75 -7.58 -19.44
N ILE A 84 -6.51 -8.62 -19.10
CA ILE A 84 -7.91 -8.54 -18.61
C ILE A 84 -7.90 -8.46 -17.06
N SER A 85 -8.73 -7.59 -16.47
CA SER A 85 -8.73 -7.36 -15.01
C SER A 85 -9.61 -8.39 -14.30
N TYR A 86 -9.03 -9.32 -13.53
CA TYR A 86 -9.79 -10.22 -12.65
C TYR A 86 -9.47 -9.92 -11.18
N ILE A 87 -10.31 -9.08 -10.56
CA ILE A 87 -10.12 -8.59 -9.18
C ILE A 87 -10.04 -9.75 -8.18
N LEU A 88 -10.84 -10.81 -8.35
CA LEU A 88 -10.90 -11.96 -7.43
C LEU A 88 -9.59 -12.76 -7.34
N GLU A 89 -8.87 -12.91 -8.45
CA GLU A 89 -7.60 -13.66 -8.47
C GLU A 89 -6.48 -12.90 -7.78
N VAL A 90 -6.47 -11.57 -7.93
CA VAL A 90 -5.53 -10.66 -7.26
C VAL A 90 -5.68 -10.76 -5.74
N TRP A 91 -6.92 -10.69 -5.22
CA TRP A 91 -7.19 -10.81 -3.79
C TRP A 91 -6.73 -12.16 -3.23
N LYS A 92 -7.08 -13.27 -3.89
CA LYS A 92 -6.64 -14.61 -3.47
C LYS A 92 -5.12 -14.69 -3.34
N LYS A 93 -4.39 -14.13 -4.30
CA LYS A 93 -2.92 -14.20 -4.35
C LYS A 93 -2.23 -13.29 -3.34
N ILE A 94 -2.78 -12.10 -3.08
CA ILE A 94 -2.26 -11.21 -2.03
C ILE A 94 -2.51 -11.83 -0.66
N SER A 95 -3.72 -12.31 -0.40
CA SER A 95 -4.10 -12.90 0.90
C SER A 95 -3.36 -14.21 1.21
N SER A 96 -3.03 -15.02 0.22
CA SER A 96 -2.27 -16.28 0.44
C SER A 96 -0.80 -16.04 0.75
N THR A 97 -0.25 -14.90 0.33
CA THR A 97 1.20 -14.71 0.27
C THR A 97 1.65 -13.63 1.27
N ALA A 98 0.84 -12.59 1.49
CA ALA A 98 1.13 -11.55 2.46
C ALA A 98 0.40 -11.86 3.77
N TYR A 99 1.12 -11.83 4.90
CA TYR A 99 0.55 -11.59 6.23
C TYR A 99 -0.10 -10.20 6.22
N MET A 100 -1.26 -10.10 5.58
CA MET A 100 -2.11 -8.92 5.61
C MET A 100 -2.85 -8.98 6.92
N SER A 101 -2.64 -7.98 7.79
CA SER A 101 -3.40 -7.84 9.03
C SER A 101 -4.88 -7.97 8.71
N THR A 102 -5.45 -9.09 9.14
CA THR A 102 -6.87 -9.42 9.07
C THR A 102 -7.63 -8.44 9.94
N GLN A 103 -7.94 -7.27 9.40
CA GLN A 103 -9.16 -6.57 9.80
C GLN A 103 -10.09 -6.61 8.60
N LYS A 104 -11.07 -7.52 8.73
CA LYS A 104 -12.25 -7.71 7.89
C LYS A 104 -12.01 -8.37 6.53
N LEU A 105 -12.18 -9.68 6.52
CA LEU A 105 -12.94 -10.34 5.46
C LEU A 105 -13.71 -11.52 6.08
N TRP A 106 -15.04 -11.41 5.95
CA TRP A 106 -16.13 -12.37 6.25
C TRP A 106 -16.93 -12.17 7.55
N LEU A 107 -18.09 -11.53 7.34
CA LEU A 107 -19.20 -11.08 8.23
C LEU A 107 -19.00 -9.73 8.93
#